data_AF-A0A841T466-F1
#
_entry.id   AF-A0A841T466-F1
#
_cell.length_a   1.000
_cell.length_b   1.000
_cell.length_c   1.000
_cell.angle_alpha   90.00
_cell.angle_beta   90.00
_cell.angle_gamma   90.00
#
_symmetry.space_group_name_H-M   'P 1'
#
loop_
_entity.id
_entity.type
_entity.pdbx_description
1 polymer ?
#
loop_
_entity_poly.entity_id
_entity_poly.type
_entity_poly.pdbx_seq_one_letter_code
_entity_poly.pdbx_strand_id
1 'polypeptide(L)'
;MVKKVRKSALAMSALLVLSTSLAACSGSNESEDTSSSPSSQAGGGKTEQLTVAFLGIGTMTDAAAVGDAISAIAKEKINATVRLMPIDVSAWTQQTNLLLAGNEPLDLMVTSSFFNYSTQVAKNQLLPLDDLLDKYGPTIKDTMEPEIYNGTRINGKIYGVPSVRDTAADYGFIARKDLVDKYGIDFSQVKTYADLEPIFKKIKDNEPGVNPLVQRSQTGTIVSEILASQFDLLGEGLGVLNLANNDLKVINIFETPEYKEALDLTRKWYQAGYIMQDAATTQEGNNALVKAGKAFGYFSNMKPGFEAQEKGLNGYEMTAVRLTPPISVSTSANSFMLSIPRNTRDADRAMQLMNLLYTDKDIVNLLSNGIEGKHYVKTDSGQIKTPDGVTSGWVFNQWEVGNNSLADVWEGTDPDIWTQMKDFNKSAVFSKAIGFVFDSTSVKTEIAAATNVMNQYKVGLESGSLDPELLGEFVSKLKDAGLDKIMAEKQKQLDAWAAANGK
;
A
#
# COMPACT_ATOMS: atom_id res chain seq x y z
N MET A 1 -11.54 -21.14 53.97
CA MET A 1 -10.98 -20.11 54.87
C MET A 1 -10.32 -19.05 53.98
N VAL A 2 -10.99 -17.94 53.65
CA VAL A 2 -11.05 -16.67 54.44
C VAL A 2 -9.65 -16.01 54.41
N LYS A 3 -9.39 -14.85 53.78
CA LYS A 3 -10.08 -13.55 53.96
C LYS A 3 -9.75 -12.54 52.83
N LYS A 4 -10.80 -11.87 52.33
CA LYS A 4 -10.82 -10.54 51.67
C LYS A 4 -10.76 -9.43 52.75
N VAL A 5 -10.16 -8.26 52.45
CA VAL A 5 -10.50 -6.93 53.02
C VAL A 5 -10.08 -5.86 51.97
N ARG A 6 -11.00 -5.25 51.20
CA ARG A 6 -11.67 -3.90 51.32
C ARG A 6 -10.68 -2.71 51.33
N LYS A 7 -10.61 -1.85 50.29
CA LYS A 7 -11.51 -0.74 49.83
C LYS A 7 -11.69 0.43 50.82
N SER A 8 -11.55 1.64 50.25
CA SER A 8 -12.08 2.98 50.61
C SER A 8 -10.98 3.98 51.01
N ALA A 9 -10.64 4.98 50.19
CA ALA A 9 -11.35 6.23 49.86
C ALA A 9 -10.87 7.39 50.74
N LEU A 10 -10.31 8.45 50.13
CA LEU A 10 -10.68 9.83 50.44
C LEU A 10 -10.14 10.78 49.35
N ALA A 11 -11.06 11.55 48.78
CA ALA A 11 -10.82 12.68 47.90
C ALA A 11 -11.02 13.99 48.70
N MET A 12 -10.62 15.10 48.08
CA MET A 12 -11.03 16.50 48.32
C MET A 12 -10.30 17.32 49.42
N SER A 13 -9.58 18.35 48.96
CA SER A 13 -9.40 19.69 49.57
C SER A 13 -8.72 20.58 48.50
N ALA A 14 -9.47 21.30 47.65
CA ALA A 14 -9.85 22.72 47.80
C ALA A 14 -8.64 23.67 47.97
N LEU A 15 -8.18 24.37 46.92
CA LEU A 15 -8.58 25.72 46.47
C LEU A 15 -8.33 26.85 47.51
N LEU A 16 -7.47 27.80 47.11
CA LEU A 16 -7.37 29.25 47.42
C LEU A 16 -5.93 29.67 47.78
N VAL A 17 -5.27 30.43 46.90
CA VAL A 17 -4.86 31.83 47.13
C VAL A 17 -4.52 32.44 45.77
N LEU A 18 -5.27 33.48 45.41
CA LEU A 18 -5.06 34.40 44.29
C LEU A 18 -4.46 35.71 44.85
N SER A 19 -3.83 36.52 43.97
CA SER A 19 -3.41 37.93 44.16
C SER A 19 -2.09 38.12 44.91
N THR A 20 -1.13 38.97 44.56
CA THR A 20 -0.99 40.17 43.70
C THR A 20 0.50 40.29 43.32
N SER A 21 0.90 40.80 42.14
CA SER A 21 1.22 42.23 41.99
C SER A 21 1.63 42.54 40.54
N LEU A 22 0.92 43.49 39.94
CA LEU A 22 1.31 44.30 38.79
C LEU A 22 1.51 45.73 39.32
N ALA A 23 2.68 46.35 39.11
CA ALA A 23 2.85 47.79 38.89
C ALA A 23 4.34 48.18 38.76
N ALA A 24 4.56 49.27 38.01
CA ALA A 24 5.77 50.09 37.79
C ALA A 24 6.62 49.71 36.55
N CYS A 25 6.89 50.57 35.56
CA CYS A 25 6.57 51.97 35.25
C CYS A 25 6.86 52.14 33.74
N SER A 26 5.93 52.62 32.91
CA SER A 26 5.77 54.02 32.45
C SER A 26 7.06 54.76 32.03
N GLY A 27 7.19 55.01 30.72
CA GLY A 27 8.04 56.03 30.11
C GLY A 27 7.55 56.30 28.68
N SER A 28 7.06 57.53 28.43
CA SER A 28 6.41 58.01 27.21
C SER A 28 7.23 59.11 26.51
N ASN A 29 6.80 59.47 25.29
CA ASN A 29 7.26 60.49 24.31
C ASN A 29 8.32 60.01 23.32
N GLU A 30 8.26 60.30 22.01
CA GLU A 30 7.33 61.07 21.16
C GLU A 30 7.54 60.63 19.71
N SER A 31 6.50 60.80 18.89
CA SER A 31 6.48 60.45 17.46
C SER A 31 7.22 61.48 16.60
N GLU A 32 7.96 61.03 15.59
CA GLU A 32 8.17 61.79 14.36
C GLU A 32 8.13 60.84 13.16
N ASP A 33 7.29 61.20 12.21
CA ASP A 33 6.94 60.49 11.00
C ASP A 33 7.64 61.20 9.82
N THR A 34 8.46 60.49 9.06
CA THR A 34 8.86 60.90 7.70
C THR A 34 9.03 59.67 6.82
N SER A 35 8.34 59.70 5.68
CA SER A 35 8.18 58.61 4.72
C SER A 35 8.94 58.87 3.41
N SER A 36 9.11 57.78 2.64
CA SER A 36 9.63 57.58 1.26
C SER A 36 11.13 57.24 1.13
N SER A 37 11.62 55.99 0.95
CA SER A 37 11.36 54.84 0.02
C SER A 37 12.49 54.71 -1.03
N PRO A 38 12.81 53.51 -1.58
CA PRO A 38 12.86 52.17 -0.98
C PRO A 38 14.20 51.46 -1.28
N SER A 39 14.75 50.69 -0.34
CA SER A 39 15.73 49.64 -0.64
C SER A 39 15.07 48.28 -0.48
N SER A 40 15.00 47.54 -1.58
CA SER A 40 14.54 46.17 -1.70
C SER A 40 15.04 45.28 -0.56
N GLN A 41 14.17 44.99 0.38
CA GLN A 41 14.41 44.03 1.46
C GLN A 41 13.65 42.76 1.10
N ALA A 42 14.40 41.73 0.71
CA ALA A 42 13.90 40.37 0.58
C ALA A 42 13.18 40.01 1.88
N GLY A 43 11.89 39.71 1.78
CA GLY A 43 11.06 39.38 2.93
C GLY A 43 11.58 38.12 3.62
N GLY A 44 12.23 38.30 4.77
CA GLY A 44 12.50 37.23 5.72
C GLY A 44 11.19 36.73 6.33
N GLY A 45 10.43 35.95 5.57
CA GLY A 45 9.32 35.15 6.10
C GLY A 45 9.88 34.04 6.99
N LYS A 46 9.23 33.80 8.14
CA LYS A 46 9.55 32.68 9.03
C LYS A 46 9.52 31.37 8.21
N THR A 47 10.63 30.65 8.16
CA THR A 47 10.70 29.32 7.54
C THR A 47 9.80 28.37 8.32
N GLU A 48 8.81 27.77 7.64
CA GLU A 48 7.89 26.82 8.26
C GLU A 48 8.51 25.40 8.27
N GLN A 49 8.22 24.61 9.30
CA GLN A 49 8.61 23.20 9.36
C GLN A 49 7.41 22.32 9.01
N LEU A 50 7.46 21.68 7.85
CA LEU A 50 6.45 20.76 7.35
C LEU A 50 6.68 19.36 7.91
N THR A 51 5.63 18.76 8.46
CA THR A 51 5.66 17.40 9.00
C THR A 51 5.07 16.41 7.99
N VAL A 52 5.82 15.34 7.69
CA VAL A 52 5.41 14.28 6.76
C VAL A 52 5.31 12.94 7.51
N ALA A 53 4.09 12.42 7.66
CA ALA A 53 3.86 11.10 8.25
C ALA A 53 3.72 10.01 7.18
N PHE A 54 4.42 8.89 7.36
CA PHE A 54 4.42 7.74 6.43
C PHE A 54 4.68 6.43 7.18
N LEU A 55 4.42 5.28 6.54
CA LEU A 55 4.54 3.96 7.17
C LEU A 55 6.01 3.60 7.37
N GLY A 56 6.42 3.55 8.63
CA GLY A 56 7.72 3.03 9.03
C GLY A 56 7.74 1.50 8.96
N ILE A 57 8.72 0.94 8.24
CA ILE A 57 9.06 -0.49 8.32
C ILE A 57 10.54 -0.61 8.66
N GLY A 58 10.85 -1.45 9.66
CA GLY A 58 12.21 -1.69 10.10
C GLY A 58 12.81 -0.50 10.85
N THR A 59 14.14 -0.41 10.84
CA THR A 59 14.89 0.60 11.59
C THR A 59 15.08 1.86 10.75
N MET A 60 14.50 2.98 11.19
CA MET A 60 14.62 4.30 10.55
C MET A 60 15.29 5.31 11.50
N THR A 61 16.45 4.93 12.06
CA THR A 61 17.22 5.78 13.00
C THR A 61 17.73 7.07 12.34
N ASP A 62 17.84 7.08 11.01
CA ASP A 62 18.36 8.21 10.26
C ASP A 62 17.28 9.14 9.69
N ALA A 63 16.02 9.00 10.12
CA ALA A 63 14.91 9.85 9.65
C ALA A 63 15.16 11.35 9.82
N ALA A 64 15.78 11.76 10.94
CA ALA A 64 16.15 13.16 11.16
C ALA A 64 17.21 13.65 10.17
N ALA A 65 18.27 12.85 9.93
CA ALA A 65 19.33 13.21 9.00
C ALA A 65 18.83 13.30 7.55
N VAL A 66 17.95 12.38 7.13
CA VAL A 66 17.30 12.44 5.82
C VAL A 66 16.36 13.65 5.72
N GLY A 67 15.59 13.93 6.77
CA GLY A 67 14.75 15.12 6.86
C GLY A 67 15.54 16.43 6.75
N ASP A 68 16.70 16.51 7.39
CA ASP A 68 17.61 17.67 7.30
C ASP A 68 18.19 17.84 5.88
N ALA A 69 18.54 16.73 5.22
CA ALA A 69 19.02 16.76 3.83
C ALA A 69 17.91 17.23 2.86
N ILE A 70 16.68 16.74 3.02
CA ILE A 70 15.52 17.23 2.25
C ILE A 70 15.25 18.70 2.57
N SER A 71 15.39 19.10 3.84
CA SER A 71 15.20 20.49 4.29
C SER A 71 16.15 21.46 3.62
N ALA A 72 17.39 21.05 3.34
CA ALA A 72 18.36 21.90 2.64
C ALA A 72 17.84 22.31 1.25
N ILE A 73 17.28 21.36 0.50
CA ILE A 73 16.71 21.61 -0.84
C ILE A 73 15.36 22.35 -0.72
N ALA A 74 14.48 21.91 0.19
CA ALA A 74 13.16 22.52 0.37
C ALA A 74 13.25 23.98 0.83
N LYS A 75 14.27 24.34 1.62
CA LYS A 75 14.45 25.73 2.07
C LYS A 75 14.76 26.67 0.90
N GLU A 76 15.57 26.24 -0.04
CA GLU A 76 15.88 27.02 -1.24
C GLU A 76 14.69 27.14 -2.18
N LYS A 77 13.94 26.05 -2.37
CA LYS A 77 12.85 26.00 -3.37
C LYS A 77 11.53 26.56 -2.89
N ILE A 78 11.18 26.35 -1.61
CA ILE A 78 9.84 26.65 -1.07
C ILE A 78 9.88 27.38 0.29
N ASN A 79 11.06 27.75 0.78
CA ASN A 79 11.27 28.35 2.10
C ASN A 79 10.61 27.54 3.23
N ALA A 80 10.84 26.22 3.23
CA ALA A 80 10.36 25.29 4.26
C ALA A 80 11.47 24.32 4.71
N THR A 81 11.31 23.77 5.91
CA THR A 81 12.06 22.59 6.38
C THR A 81 11.12 21.40 6.51
N VAL A 82 11.66 20.19 6.56
CA VAL A 82 10.91 18.94 6.55
C VAL A 82 11.27 18.09 7.75
N ARG A 83 10.25 17.68 8.52
CA ARG A 83 10.36 16.69 9.57
C ARG A 83 9.67 15.40 9.12
N LEU A 84 10.46 14.36 8.95
CA LEU A 84 9.97 13.00 8.64
C LEU A 84 9.48 12.33 9.93
N MET A 85 8.26 11.79 9.88
CA MET A 85 7.61 11.08 10.98
C MET A 85 7.24 9.66 10.53
N PRO A 86 8.18 8.71 10.55
CA PRO A 86 7.85 7.31 10.32
C PRO A 86 6.98 6.79 11.47
N ILE A 87 5.89 6.11 11.13
CA ILE A 87 4.98 5.48 12.10
C ILE A 87 4.85 4.00 11.76
N ASP A 88 5.09 3.13 12.73
CA ASP A 88 4.96 1.68 12.55
C ASP A 88 3.58 1.29 12.01
N VAL A 89 3.54 0.37 11.05
CA VAL A 89 2.31 -0.10 10.38
C VAL A 89 1.25 -0.56 11.38
N SER A 90 1.63 -1.24 12.47
CA SER A 90 0.69 -1.73 13.49
C SER A 90 0.06 -0.60 14.31
N ALA A 91 0.76 0.52 14.44
CA ALA A 91 0.29 1.70 15.16
C ALA A 91 -0.35 2.75 14.24
N TRP A 92 -0.22 2.59 12.91
CA TRP A 92 -0.60 3.58 11.90
C TRP A 92 -2.00 4.14 12.09
N THR A 93 -3.01 3.28 12.10
CA THR A 93 -4.41 3.68 12.23
C THR A 93 -4.70 4.40 13.54
N GLN A 94 -4.10 3.95 14.66
CA GLN A 94 -4.32 4.61 15.96
C GLN A 94 -3.65 5.98 16.01
N GLN A 95 -2.38 6.07 15.60
CA GLN A 95 -1.60 7.31 15.68
C GLN A 95 -2.11 8.37 14.71
N THR A 96 -2.43 8.01 13.46
CA THR A 96 -2.98 8.97 12.49
C THR A 96 -4.33 9.52 12.95
N ASN A 97 -5.20 8.70 13.54
CA ASN A 97 -6.46 9.19 14.13
C ASN A 97 -6.22 10.22 15.26
N LEU A 98 -5.19 10.04 16.09
CA LEU A 98 -4.81 10.99 17.12
C LEU A 98 -4.22 12.27 16.53
N LEU A 99 -3.32 12.15 15.55
CA LEU A 99 -2.71 13.29 14.86
C LEU A 99 -3.77 14.17 14.17
N LEU A 100 -4.73 13.56 13.48
CA LEU A 100 -5.81 14.27 12.80
C LEU A 100 -6.82 14.93 13.75
N ALA A 101 -6.86 14.51 15.03
CA ALA A 101 -7.70 15.11 16.06
C ALA A 101 -6.94 16.13 16.94
N GLY A 102 -5.61 16.13 16.87
CA GLY A 102 -4.73 16.96 17.68
C GLY A 102 -4.51 18.38 17.13
N ASN A 103 -3.95 19.24 17.97
CA ASN A 103 -3.60 20.62 17.63
C ASN A 103 -2.20 20.77 17.00
N GLU A 104 -1.38 19.71 17.03
CA GLU A 104 -0.09 19.69 16.34
C GLU A 104 -0.34 19.59 14.83
N PRO A 105 0.29 20.46 14.02
CA PRO A 105 0.08 20.43 12.58
C PRO A 105 0.69 19.18 11.95
N LEU A 106 -0.07 18.56 11.05
CA LEU A 106 0.40 17.54 10.13
C LEU A 106 0.17 18.04 8.71
N ASP A 107 1.22 18.09 7.90
CA ASP A 107 1.19 18.77 6.62
C ASP A 107 1.03 17.80 5.46
N LEU A 108 1.72 16.66 5.53
CA LEU A 108 1.55 15.56 4.58
C LEU A 108 1.40 14.25 5.34
N MET A 109 0.52 13.38 4.85
CA MET A 109 0.26 12.08 5.44
C MET A 109 -0.01 11.07 4.34
N VAL A 110 0.60 9.90 4.45
CA VAL A 110 0.18 8.75 3.63
C VAL A 110 -1.29 8.45 3.91
N THR A 111 -2.08 8.26 2.86
CA THR A 111 -3.47 7.83 2.97
C THR A 111 -3.68 6.63 2.07
N SER A 112 -4.71 5.84 2.40
CA SER A 112 -4.98 4.58 1.73
C SER A 112 -6.43 4.20 1.91
N SER A 113 -7.02 3.57 0.90
CA SER A 113 -8.30 2.87 1.03
C SER A 113 -8.27 1.78 2.10
N PHE A 114 -7.09 1.25 2.44
CA PHE A 114 -6.89 0.30 3.56
C PHE A 114 -6.86 0.98 4.94
N PHE A 115 -6.65 2.30 4.99
CA PHE A 115 -6.45 3.07 6.24
C PHE A 115 -7.51 4.16 6.43
N ASN A 116 -8.78 3.81 6.22
CA ASN A 116 -9.95 4.66 6.50
C ASN A 116 -10.06 5.93 5.64
N TYR A 117 -9.47 5.99 4.44
CA TYR A 117 -9.51 7.17 3.57
C TYR A 117 -10.91 7.80 3.41
N SER A 118 -11.92 7.00 3.03
CA SER A 118 -13.30 7.50 2.87
C SER A 118 -13.88 8.09 4.15
N THR A 119 -13.57 7.49 5.31
CA THR A 119 -14.01 8.00 6.62
C THR A 119 -13.29 9.30 6.98
N GLN A 120 -11.99 9.42 6.67
CA GLN A 120 -11.23 10.65 6.90
C GLN A 120 -11.78 11.82 6.07
N VAL A 121 -12.14 11.58 4.80
CA VAL A 121 -12.81 12.57 3.95
C VAL A 121 -14.18 12.93 4.51
N ALA A 122 -15.02 11.94 4.86
CA ALA A 122 -16.36 12.19 5.42
C ALA A 122 -16.33 13.01 6.73
N LYS A 123 -15.27 12.86 7.54
CA LYS A 123 -15.04 13.63 8.77
C LYS A 123 -14.37 14.99 8.53
N ASN A 124 -14.17 15.40 7.28
CA ASN A 124 -13.44 16.61 6.90
C ASN A 124 -12.00 16.65 7.46
N GLN A 125 -11.35 15.51 7.66
CA GLN A 125 -9.98 15.47 8.20
C GLN A 125 -8.91 15.77 7.13
N LEU A 126 -9.27 15.73 5.85
CA LEU A 126 -8.39 16.01 4.71
C LEU A 126 -8.87 17.26 3.95
N LEU A 127 -7.93 17.98 3.33
CA LEU A 127 -8.24 19.08 2.43
C LEU A 127 -8.56 18.55 1.01
N PRO A 128 -9.55 19.12 0.31
CA PRO A 128 -9.66 18.92 -1.12
C PRO A 128 -8.45 19.57 -1.81
N LEU A 129 -7.89 18.90 -2.81
CA LEU A 129 -6.60 19.26 -3.40
C LEU A 129 -6.71 19.95 -4.76
N ASP A 130 -7.87 19.96 -5.42
CA ASP A 130 -8.02 20.46 -6.81
C ASP A 130 -7.42 21.88 -7.00
N ASP A 131 -7.80 22.86 -6.18
CA ASP A 131 -7.27 24.24 -6.28
C ASP A 131 -5.76 24.34 -5.98
N LEU A 132 -5.28 23.52 -5.05
CA LEU A 132 -3.87 23.47 -4.67
C LEU A 132 -3.03 22.82 -5.78
N LEU A 133 -3.55 21.76 -6.40
CA LEU A 133 -2.92 21.06 -7.53
C LEU A 133 -2.82 21.97 -8.74
N ASP A 134 -3.88 22.70 -9.07
CA ASP A 134 -3.86 23.65 -10.18
C ASP A 134 -2.83 24.78 -9.96
N LYS A 135 -2.67 25.24 -8.72
CA LYS A 135 -1.76 26.34 -8.38
C LYS A 135 -0.29 25.91 -8.25
N TYR A 136 -0.03 24.73 -7.67
CA TYR A 136 1.31 24.34 -7.22
C TYR A 136 1.81 22.99 -7.74
N GLY A 137 0.93 22.13 -8.26
CA GLY A 137 1.26 20.80 -8.76
C GLY A 137 0.75 20.48 -10.16
N PRO A 138 0.72 21.42 -11.13
CA PRO A 138 0.02 21.20 -12.40
C PRO A 138 0.59 20.04 -13.23
N THR A 139 1.86 19.68 -13.01
CA THR A 139 2.56 18.58 -13.71
C THR A 139 2.36 17.21 -13.06
N ILE A 140 1.83 17.14 -11.84
CA ILE A 140 1.64 15.87 -11.13
C ILE A 140 0.73 14.92 -11.92
N LYS A 141 -0.34 15.46 -12.53
CA LYS A 141 -1.28 14.68 -13.33
C LYS A 141 -0.64 14.01 -14.56
N ASP A 142 0.50 14.53 -15.03
CA ASP A 142 1.21 14.00 -16.20
C ASP A 142 2.17 12.85 -15.84
N THR A 143 2.31 12.55 -14.54
CA THR A 143 3.21 11.50 -14.04
C THR A 143 2.59 10.09 -14.01
N MET A 144 1.27 9.99 -14.22
CA MET A 144 0.51 8.74 -14.12
C MET A 144 -0.69 8.74 -15.08
N GLU A 145 -1.32 7.59 -15.26
CA GLU A 145 -2.51 7.45 -16.11
C GLU A 145 -3.70 8.25 -15.55
N PRO A 146 -4.56 8.84 -16.41
CA PRO A 146 -5.73 9.60 -15.96
C PRO A 146 -6.67 8.81 -15.04
N GLU A 147 -6.83 7.51 -15.25
CA GLU A 147 -7.61 6.61 -14.42
C GLU A 147 -7.04 6.48 -13.01
N ILE A 148 -5.70 6.46 -12.89
CA ILE A 148 -4.99 6.44 -11.60
C ILE A 148 -5.12 7.79 -10.91
N TYR A 149 -4.81 8.88 -11.61
CA TYR A 149 -4.88 10.23 -11.05
C TYR A 149 -6.29 10.56 -10.54
N ASN A 150 -7.33 10.21 -11.30
CA ASN A 150 -8.71 10.48 -10.90
C ASN A 150 -9.30 9.45 -9.92
N GLY A 151 -8.65 8.29 -9.73
CA GLY A 151 -9.15 7.21 -8.88
C GLY A 151 -9.10 7.50 -7.37
N THR A 152 -8.68 8.71 -6.97
CA THR A 152 -8.73 9.17 -5.57
C THR A 152 -9.93 10.07 -5.29
N ARG A 153 -10.77 10.37 -6.30
CA ARG A 153 -11.89 11.30 -6.13
C ARG A 153 -12.97 10.75 -5.19
N ILE A 154 -13.41 11.59 -4.25
CA ILE A 154 -14.60 11.35 -3.44
C ILE A 154 -15.52 12.57 -3.59
N ASN A 155 -16.77 12.32 -3.98
CA ASN A 155 -17.75 13.39 -4.26
C ASN A 155 -17.22 14.46 -5.22
N GLY A 156 -16.54 14.02 -6.28
CA GLY A 156 -16.02 14.89 -7.34
C GLY A 156 -14.75 15.67 -7.00
N LYS A 157 -14.15 15.50 -5.81
CA LYS A 157 -12.90 16.19 -5.42
C LYS A 157 -11.76 15.23 -5.14
N ILE A 158 -10.53 15.63 -5.45
CA ILE A 158 -9.31 14.88 -5.12
C ILE A 158 -8.94 15.16 -3.66
N TYR A 159 -8.70 14.14 -2.85
CA TYR A 159 -8.18 14.29 -1.48
C TYR A 159 -6.81 13.64 -1.27
N GLY A 160 -6.26 12.97 -2.28
CA GLY A 160 -4.92 12.40 -2.24
C GLY A 160 -4.33 12.26 -3.63
N VAL A 161 -3.01 12.35 -3.72
CA VAL A 161 -2.26 12.10 -4.96
C VAL A 161 -1.64 10.70 -4.88
N PRO A 162 -1.96 9.77 -5.81
CA PRO A 162 -1.37 8.43 -5.83
C PRO A 162 0.15 8.46 -5.95
N SER A 163 0.84 7.51 -5.33
CA SER A 163 2.25 7.29 -5.65
C SER A 163 2.42 6.80 -7.10
N VAL A 164 3.46 7.28 -7.80
CA VAL A 164 3.82 6.74 -9.13
C VAL A 164 4.66 5.49 -8.90
N ARG A 165 4.05 4.33 -9.14
CA ARG A 165 4.63 3.01 -8.89
C ARG A 165 3.98 1.97 -9.83
N ASP A 166 4.15 0.69 -9.55
CA ASP A 166 3.34 -0.39 -10.11
C ASP A 166 1.86 -0.25 -9.71
N THR A 167 1.05 0.34 -10.58
CA THR A 167 -0.40 0.47 -10.38
C THR A 167 -1.18 -0.66 -11.05
N ALA A 168 -0.52 -1.39 -11.95
CA ALA A 168 -0.98 -2.63 -12.54
C ALA A 168 -0.26 -3.84 -11.94
N ALA A 169 -0.83 -5.02 -12.13
CA ALA A 169 -0.15 -6.29 -11.87
C ALA A 169 -0.58 -7.35 -12.88
N ASP A 170 0.38 -8.18 -13.31
CA ASP A 170 0.12 -9.47 -13.93
C ASP A 170 0.29 -10.59 -12.89
N TYR A 171 -0.16 -11.78 -13.21
CA TYR A 171 -0.16 -12.90 -12.28
C TYR A 171 0.40 -14.15 -12.94
N GLY A 172 0.95 -15.04 -12.12
CA GLY A 172 1.54 -16.28 -12.60
C GLY A 172 2.37 -16.96 -11.52
N PHE A 173 3.44 -17.63 -11.93
CA PHE A 173 4.26 -18.47 -11.07
C PHE A 173 5.72 -18.06 -11.14
N ILE A 174 6.33 -17.80 -9.98
CA ILE A 174 7.77 -17.56 -9.86
C ILE A 174 8.43 -18.73 -9.14
N ALA A 175 9.61 -19.11 -9.61
CA ALA A 175 10.34 -20.26 -9.08
C ALA A 175 11.85 -20.05 -9.09
N ARG A 176 12.51 -20.90 -8.31
CA ARG A 176 13.96 -21.07 -8.27
C ARG A 176 14.52 -21.42 -9.64
N LYS A 177 15.34 -20.53 -10.20
CA LYS A 177 15.92 -20.68 -11.53
C LYS A 177 16.88 -21.86 -11.63
N ASP A 178 17.61 -22.17 -10.56
CA ASP A 178 18.54 -23.30 -10.55
C ASP A 178 17.83 -24.66 -10.75
N LEU A 179 16.61 -24.82 -10.20
CA LEU A 179 15.79 -26.00 -10.42
C LEU A 179 15.09 -26.00 -11.79
N VAL A 180 14.69 -24.82 -12.29
CA VAL A 180 14.20 -24.67 -13.68
C VAL A 180 15.26 -25.13 -14.68
N ASP A 181 16.49 -24.64 -14.53
CA ASP A 181 17.60 -24.95 -15.43
C ASP A 181 18.03 -26.42 -15.29
N LYS A 182 18.15 -26.95 -14.06
CA LYS A 182 18.53 -28.35 -13.79
C LYS A 182 17.62 -29.36 -14.50
N TYR A 183 16.33 -29.07 -14.59
CA TYR A 183 15.33 -29.98 -15.14
C TYR A 183 14.84 -29.62 -16.54
N GLY A 184 15.47 -28.63 -17.18
CA GLY A 184 15.12 -28.15 -18.52
C GLY A 184 13.65 -27.74 -18.61
N ILE A 185 13.13 -27.03 -17.61
CA ILE A 185 11.74 -26.56 -17.59
C ILE A 185 11.60 -25.36 -18.54
N ASP A 186 10.79 -25.51 -19.59
CA ASP A 186 10.48 -24.44 -20.54
C ASP A 186 9.16 -23.74 -20.17
N PHE A 187 9.27 -22.60 -19.48
CA PHE A 187 8.12 -21.76 -19.14
C PHE A 187 7.41 -21.17 -20.34
N SER A 188 8.01 -21.14 -21.53
CA SER A 188 7.31 -20.66 -22.73
C SER A 188 6.17 -21.60 -23.17
N GLN A 189 6.17 -22.86 -22.71
CA GLN A 189 5.08 -23.81 -22.97
C GLN A 189 3.91 -23.68 -21.99
N VAL A 190 4.08 -22.98 -20.88
CA VAL A 190 3.05 -22.83 -19.85
C VAL A 190 2.14 -21.66 -20.25
N LYS A 191 0.85 -21.92 -20.45
CA LYS A 191 -0.15 -20.92 -20.86
C LYS A 191 -1.27 -20.75 -19.84
N THR A 192 -1.48 -21.76 -19.01
CA THR A 192 -2.49 -21.78 -17.95
C THR A 192 -1.87 -22.29 -16.65
N TYR A 193 -2.53 -22.05 -15.51
CA TYR A 193 -2.10 -22.60 -14.23
C TYR A 193 -2.06 -24.14 -14.25
N ALA A 194 -2.96 -24.80 -14.98
CA ALA A 194 -2.99 -26.26 -15.10
C ALA A 194 -1.74 -26.83 -15.79
N ASP A 195 -1.11 -26.08 -16.71
CA ASP A 195 0.12 -26.51 -17.40
C ASP A 195 1.34 -26.61 -16.47
N LEU A 196 1.24 -26.11 -15.23
CA LEU A 196 2.27 -26.24 -14.21
C LEU A 196 2.28 -27.62 -13.54
N GLU A 197 1.20 -28.40 -13.64
CA GLU A 197 1.09 -29.72 -13.02
C GLU A 197 2.26 -30.68 -13.36
N PRO A 198 2.65 -30.88 -14.64
CA PRO A 198 3.80 -31.72 -14.96
C PRO A 198 5.12 -31.20 -14.39
N ILE A 199 5.25 -29.88 -14.22
CA ILE A 199 6.42 -29.25 -13.58
C ILE A 199 6.43 -29.57 -12.09
N PHE A 200 5.29 -29.39 -11.41
CA PHE A 200 5.17 -29.71 -9.99
C PHE A 200 5.44 -31.18 -9.70
N LYS A 201 4.92 -32.07 -10.56
CA LYS A 201 5.23 -33.49 -10.50
C LYS A 201 6.73 -33.76 -10.59
N LYS A 202 7.40 -33.15 -11.59
CA LYS A 202 8.83 -33.34 -11.79
C LYS A 202 9.65 -32.89 -10.58
N ILE A 203 9.33 -31.76 -9.98
CA ILE A 203 9.99 -31.29 -8.76
C ILE A 203 9.72 -32.24 -7.59
N LYS A 204 8.46 -32.66 -7.39
CA LYS A 204 8.09 -33.59 -6.32
C LYS A 204 8.85 -34.91 -6.38
N ASP A 205 9.02 -35.45 -7.58
CA ASP A 205 9.65 -36.76 -7.81
C ASP A 205 11.19 -36.71 -7.63
N ASN A 206 11.82 -35.54 -7.85
CA ASN A 206 13.28 -35.44 -7.95
C ASN A 206 13.95 -34.55 -6.88
N GLU A 207 13.20 -33.71 -6.15
CA GLU A 207 13.71 -32.82 -5.10
C GLU A 207 13.06 -33.14 -3.74
N PRO A 208 13.46 -34.22 -3.06
CA PRO A 208 12.91 -34.58 -1.76
C PRO A 208 13.17 -33.46 -0.73
N GLY A 209 12.12 -33.06 -0.01
CA GLY A 209 12.18 -31.96 0.96
C GLY A 209 11.89 -30.57 0.37
N VAL A 210 11.73 -30.46 -0.95
CA VAL A 210 11.28 -29.24 -1.62
C VAL A 210 9.80 -29.36 -1.97
N ASN A 211 8.99 -28.42 -1.50
CA ASN A 211 7.59 -28.33 -1.89
C ASN A 211 7.49 -27.65 -3.26
N PRO A 212 6.85 -28.29 -4.26
CA PRO A 212 6.69 -27.69 -5.59
C PRO A 212 5.97 -26.34 -5.59
N LEU A 213 4.90 -26.23 -4.80
CA LEU A 213 4.09 -25.03 -4.69
C LEU A 213 3.81 -24.73 -3.21
N VAL A 214 4.07 -23.49 -2.80
CA VAL A 214 3.72 -22.97 -1.47
C VAL A 214 2.80 -21.77 -1.59
N GLN A 215 1.94 -21.56 -0.58
CA GLN A 215 1.10 -20.37 -0.51
C GLN A 215 1.95 -19.12 -0.33
N ARG A 216 1.50 -18.00 -0.89
CA ARG A 216 2.14 -16.69 -0.67
C ARG A 216 2.01 -16.30 0.81
N SER A 217 0.79 -16.39 1.35
CA SER A 217 0.47 -16.16 2.76
C SER A 217 -0.87 -16.80 3.14
N GLN A 218 -1.32 -16.61 4.38
CA GLN A 218 -2.66 -17.03 4.82
C GLN A 218 -3.79 -16.27 4.11
N THR A 219 -3.52 -15.08 3.60
CA THR A 219 -4.50 -14.27 2.85
C THR A 219 -4.30 -14.35 1.34
N GLY A 220 -3.06 -14.57 0.88
CA GLY A 220 -2.70 -14.90 -0.50
C GLY A 220 -2.62 -16.41 -0.70
N THR A 221 -3.79 -17.05 -0.77
CA THR A 221 -3.93 -18.49 -1.02
C THR A 221 -3.72 -18.83 -2.49
N ILE A 222 -3.52 -20.11 -2.79
CA ILE A 222 -3.32 -20.60 -4.17
C ILE A 222 -4.50 -20.23 -5.07
N VAL A 223 -5.74 -20.50 -4.62
CA VAL A 223 -6.95 -20.14 -5.39
C VAL A 223 -7.09 -18.63 -5.55
N SER A 224 -6.80 -17.84 -4.50
CA SER A 224 -6.91 -16.38 -4.61
C SER A 224 -5.97 -15.80 -5.67
N GLU A 225 -4.75 -16.32 -5.79
CA GLU A 225 -3.79 -15.89 -6.81
C GLU A 225 -4.17 -16.37 -8.22
N ILE A 226 -4.76 -17.57 -8.37
CA ILE A 226 -5.28 -18.08 -9.65
C ILE A 226 -6.37 -17.14 -10.20
N LEU A 227 -7.21 -16.59 -9.32
CA LEU A 227 -8.39 -15.81 -9.68
C LEU A 227 -8.16 -14.30 -9.63
N ALA A 228 -7.04 -13.83 -9.09
CA ALA A 228 -6.81 -12.41 -8.82
C ALA A 228 -6.86 -11.53 -10.08
N SER A 229 -6.50 -12.07 -11.25
CA SER A 229 -6.59 -11.33 -12.52
C SER A 229 -8.01 -11.29 -13.11
N GLN A 230 -8.95 -12.05 -12.56
CA GLN A 230 -10.28 -12.26 -13.11
C GLN A 230 -11.35 -11.46 -12.36
N PHE A 231 -11.06 -11.07 -11.11
CA PHE A 231 -12.03 -10.40 -10.26
C PHE A 231 -11.46 -9.15 -9.57
N ASP A 232 -12.28 -8.10 -9.53
CA ASP A 232 -12.05 -6.94 -8.68
C ASP A 232 -12.75 -7.14 -7.33
N LEU A 233 -11.98 -7.22 -6.24
CA LEU A 233 -12.50 -7.56 -4.92
C LEU A 233 -13.38 -6.47 -4.30
N LEU A 234 -13.32 -5.23 -4.82
CA LEU A 234 -14.03 -4.07 -4.28
C LEU A 234 -13.89 -3.98 -2.74
N GLY A 235 -12.65 -4.08 -2.24
CA GLY A 235 -12.33 -4.21 -0.81
C GLY A 235 -12.13 -5.67 -0.38
N GLU A 236 -12.85 -6.13 0.64
CA GLU A 236 -12.59 -7.43 1.30
C GLU A 236 -13.13 -8.68 0.58
N GLY A 237 -13.56 -8.57 -0.69
CA GLY A 237 -13.96 -9.73 -1.50
C GLY A 237 -15.33 -10.33 -1.17
N LEU A 238 -16.09 -9.78 -0.21
CA LEU A 238 -17.50 -10.11 0.03
C LEU A 238 -18.38 -9.41 -1.00
N GLY A 239 -18.43 -9.97 -2.20
CA GLY A 239 -19.00 -9.36 -3.40
C GLY A 239 -17.93 -8.70 -4.26
N VAL A 240 -17.80 -9.14 -5.51
CA VAL A 240 -16.73 -8.77 -6.45
C VAL A 240 -17.29 -8.37 -7.81
N LEU A 241 -16.47 -7.79 -8.68
CA LEU A 241 -16.78 -7.66 -10.12
C LEU A 241 -16.01 -8.70 -10.92
N ASN A 242 -16.63 -9.23 -11.98
CA ASN A 242 -15.92 -10.03 -12.97
C ASN A 242 -15.28 -9.10 -14.02
N LEU A 243 -13.95 -9.14 -14.12
CA LEU A 243 -13.19 -8.28 -15.03
C LEU A 243 -13.35 -8.69 -16.51
N ALA A 244 -13.71 -9.94 -16.80
CA ALA A 244 -13.89 -10.43 -18.18
C ALA A 244 -15.08 -9.75 -18.88
N ASN A 245 -16.18 -9.54 -18.15
CA ASN A 245 -17.36 -8.86 -18.68
C ASN A 245 -17.26 -7.34 -18.56
N ASN A 246 -16.39 -6.87 -17.65
CA ASN A 246 -16.19 -5.47 -17.33
C ASN A 246 -17.54 -4.75 -17.11
N ASP A 247 -18.47 -5.37 -16.37
CA ASP A 247 -19.74 -4.79 -15.95
C ASP A 247 -19.67 -4.36 -14.47
N LEU A 248 -20.53 -3.42 -14.08
CA LEU A 248 -20.61 -2.92 -12.70
C LEU A 248 -21.63 -3.74 -11.89
N LYS A 249 -21.57 -5.07 -12.02
CA LYS A 249 -22.46 -5.98 -11.32
C LYS A 249 -21.71 -6.75 -10.23
N VAL A 250 -22.08 -6.49 -8.98
CA VAL A 250 -21.55 -7.20 -7.81
C VAL A 250 -22.08 -8.63 -7.81
N ILE A 251 -21.17 -9.59 -7.83
CA ILE A 251 -21.46 -11.02 -7.81
C ILE A 251 -20.76 -11.72 -6.64
N ASN A 252 -21.26 -12.91 -6.28
CA ASN A 252 -20.62 -13.77 -5.30
C ASN A 252 -19.58 -14.65 -5.98
N ILE A 253 -18.28 -14.38 -5.74
CA ILE A 253 -17.18 -15.17 -6.31
C ILE A 253 -17.30 -16.66 -5.95
N PHE A 254 -17.80 -17.00 -4.76
CA PHE A 254 -17.88 -18.38 -4.27
C PHE A 254 -18.93 -19.24 -4.98
N GLU A 255 -19.81 -18.63 -5.76
CA GLU A 255 -20.82 -19.30 -6.59
C GLU A 255 -20.42 -19.34 -8.07
N THR A 256 -19.21 -18.85 -8.42
CA THR A 256 -18.74 -18.83 -9.80
C THR A 256 -18.15 -20.18 -10.24
N PRO A 257 -18.30 -20.57 -11.52
CA PRO A 257 -17.60 -21.72 -12.08
C PRO A 257 -16.08 -21.63 -11.90
N GLU A 258 -15.50 -20.45 -12.11
CA GLU A 258 -14.06 -20.20 -12.00
C GLU A 258 -13.53 -20.51 -10.60
N TYR A 259 -14.29 -20.16 -9.55
CA TYR A 259 -13.92 -20.51 -8.16
C TYR A 259 -13.95 -22.01 -7.91
N LYS A 260 -14.97 -22.71 -8.40
CA LYS A 260 -15.07 -24.18 -8.27
C LYS A 260 -13.93 -24.90 -9.01
N GLU A 261 -13.61 -24.46 -10.22
CA GLU A 261 -12.52 -25.02 -11.02
C GLU A 261 -11.15 -24.82 -10.35
N ALA A 262 -10.90 -23.62 -9.80
CA ALA A 262 -9.66 -23.35 -9.07
C ALA A 262 -9.54 -24.20 -7.78
N LEU A 263 -10.65 -24.43 -7.06
CA LEU A 263 -10.68 -25.34 -5.91
C LEU A 263 -10.36 -26.78 -6.32
N ASP A 264 -10.96 -27.28 -7.40
CA ASP A 264 -10.73 -28.64 -7.87
C ASP A 264 -9.28 -28.87 -8.31
N LEU A 265 -8.70 -27.90 -9.04
CA LEU A 265 -7.30 -27.93 -9.43
C LEU A 265 -6.37 -27.92 -8.22
N THR A 266 -6.63 -27.04 -7.26
CA THR A 266 -5.82 -26.93 -6.04
C THR A 266 -5.93 -28.18 -5.18
N ARG A 267 -7.13 -28.75 -5.03
CA ARG A 267 -7.37 -30.01 -4.33
C ARG A 267 -6.60 -31.16 -4.96
N LYS A 268 -6.59 -31.25 -6.29
CA LYS A 268 -5.81 -32.25 -7.03
C LYS A 268 -4.32 -32.13 -6.72
N TRP A 269 -3.77 -30.92 -6.74
CA TRP A 269 -2.36 -30.68 -6.41
C TRP A 269 -2.03 -30.97 -4.94
N TYR A 270 -2.95 -30.68 -4.02
CA TYR A 270 -2.81 -31.00 -2.61
C TYR A 270 -2.76 -32.51 -2.38
N GLN A 271 -3.68 -33.27 -2.99
CA GLN A 271 -3.73 -34.73 -2.91
C GLN A 271 -2.50 -35.40 -3.56
N ALA A 272 -1.96 -34.80 -4.63
CA ALA A 272 -0.72 -35.24 -5.25
C ALA A 272 0.55 -34.89 -4.45
N GLY A 273 0.40 -34.13 -3.35
CA GLY A 273 1.51 -33.73 -2.48
C GLY A 273 2.43 -32.66 -3.09
N TYR A 274 1.91 -31.86 -4.04
CA TYR A 274 2.61 -30.72 -4.62
C TYR A 274 2.51 -29.47 -3.75
N ILE A 275 1.49 -29.42 -2.90
CA ILE A 275 1.26 -28.38 -1.90
C ILE A 275 1.61 -28.95 -0.51
N MET A 276 2.10 -28.08 0.37
CA MET A 276 2.37 -28.41 1.77
C MET A 276 1.12 -28.99 2.47
N GLN A 277 1.30 -30.02 3.29
CA GLN A 277 0.16 -30.65 3.99
C GLN A 277 -0.39 -29.80 5.15
N ASP A 278 0.42 -28.89 5.68
CA ASP A 278 0.04 -27.90 6.69
C ASP A 278 -0.25 -26.51 6.05
N ALA A 279 -0.48 -26.45 4.74
CA ALA A 279 -0.72 -25.21 4.00
C ALA A 279 -1.85 -24.36 4.63
N ALA A 280 -2.91 -24.99 5.15
CA ALA A 280 -4.01 -24.26 5.77
C ALA A 280 -3.66 -23.56 7.10
N THR A 281 -2.60 -23.99 7.78
CA THR A 281 -2.26 -23.55 9.15
C THR A 281 -0.87 -22.95 9.29
N THR A 282 0.01 -23.15 8.31
CA THR A 282 1.38 -22.63 8.33
C THR A 282 1.40 -21.10 8.46
N GLN A 283 2.38 -20.60 9.20
CA GLN A 283 2.65 -19.17 9.33
C GLN A 283 3.96 -18.77 8.64
N GLU A 284 4.68 -19.74 8.07
CA GLU A 284 5.88 -19.45 7.28
C GLU A 284 5.46 -18.92 5.90
N GLY A 285 5.88 -17.69 5.58
CA GLY A 285 5.64 -17.10 4.27
C GLY A 285 6.49 -17.75 3.18
N ASN A 286 6.01 -17.67 1.94
CA ASN A 286 6.71 -18.15 0.73
C ASN A 286 8.20 -17.82 0.68
N ASN A 287 8.57 -16.56 0.94
CA ASN A 287 9.95 -16.10 0.82
C ASN A 287 10.88 -16.75 1.85
N ALA A 288 10.38 -16.98 3.07
CA ALA A 288 11.12 -17.70 4.10
C ALA A 288 11.33 -19.17 3.71
N LEU A 289 10.31 -19.82 3.13
CA LEU A 289 10.37 -21.21 2.68
C LEU A 289 11.33 -21.39 1.51
N VAL A 290 11.30 -20.49 0.51
CA VAL A 290 12.26 -20.51 -0.61
C VAL A 290 13.67 -20.26 -0.10
N LYS A 291 13.88 -19.24 0.74
CA LYS A 291 15.19 -18.93 1.33
C LYS A 291 15.76 -20.09 2.14
N ALA A 292 14.92 -20.83 2.86
CA ALA A 292 15.30 -22.05 3.58
C ALA A 292 15.55 -23.26 2.66
N GLY A 293 15.37 -23.13 1.35
CA GLY A 293 15.51 -24.21 0.38
C GLY A 293 14.37 -25.24 0.43
N LYS A 294 13.25 -24.94 1.10
CA LYS A 294 12.12 -25.85 1.30
C LYS A 294 11.00 -25.70 0.26
N ALA A 295 11.10 -24.73 -0.64
CA ALA A 295 10.11 -24.46 -1.69
C ALA A 295 10.77 -24.21 -3.05
N PHE A 296 10.11 -24.68 -4.11
CA PHE A 296 10.50 -24.42 -5.48
C PHE A 296 9.96 -23.08 -5.98
N GLY A 297 8.69 -22.80 -5.76
CA GLY A 297 8.05 -21.57 -6.20
C GLY A 297 6.68 -21.32 -5.59
N TYR A 298 6.08 -20.20 -5.97
CA TYR A 298 4.77 -19.73 -5.49
C TYR A 298 4.08 -18.88 -6.56
N PHE A 299 2.77 -18.73 -6.42
CA PHE A 299 2.01 -17.75 -7.20
C PHE A 299 2.14 -16.35 -6.63
N SER A 300 2.10 -15.36 -7.52
CA SER A 300 2.23 -13.97 -7.14
C SER A 300 1.62 -13.05 -8.18
N ASN A 301 1.14 -11.90 -7.72
CA ASN A 301 1.10 -10.68 -8.52
C ASN A 301 2.54 -10.20 -8.81
N MET A 302 2.78 -9.71 -10.01
CA MET A 302 4.12 -9.37 -10.48
C MET A 302 4.10 -8.10 -11.34
N LYS A 303 5.30 -7.62 -11.65
CA LYS A 303 5.60 -6.37 -12.36
C LYS A 303 6.98 -6.46 -13.03
N PRO A 304 7.38 -5.48 -13.86
CA PRO A 304 8.77 -5.36 -14.28
C PRO A 304 9.71 -5.33 -13.07
N GLY A 305 10.85 -6.03 -13.17
CA GLY A 305 11.86 -6.14 -12.10
C GLY A 305 11.50 -7.08 -10.94
N PHE A 306 10.38 -7.80 -11.00
CA PHE A 306 9.93 -8.67 -9.92
C PHE A 306 10.92 -9.80 -9.62
N GLU A 307 11.55 -10.40 -10.63
CA GLU A 307 12.54 -11.47 -10.46
C GLU A 307 13.78 -10.99 -9.68
N ALA A 308 14.24 -9.76 -9.93
CA ALA A 308 15.35 -9.15 -9.21
C ALA A 308 14.98 -8.84 -7.74
N GLN A 309 13.75 -8.35 -7.52
CA GLN A 309 13.18 -8.17 -6.18
C GLN A 309 13.16 -9.49 -5.41
N GLU A 310 12.57 -10.54 -6.00
CA GLU A 310 12.43 -11.84 -5.34
C GLU A 310 13.78 -12.54 -5.15
N LYS A 311 14.76 -12.32 -6.03
CA LYS A 311 16.15 -12.73 -5.79
C LYS A 311 16.71 -12.13 -4.49
N GLY A 312 16.52 -10.82 -4.29
CA GLY A 312 16.96 -10.14 -3.07
C GLY A 312 16.30 -10.69 -1.80
N LEU A 313 15.00 -11.02 -1.86
CA LEU A 313 14.23 -11.55 -0.73
C LEU A 313 14.58 -13.01 -0.41
N ASN A 314 14.77 -13.82 -1.46
CA ASN A 314 14.89 -15.28 -1.34
C ASN A 314 16.34 -15.78 -1.30
N GLY A 315 17.29 -15.02 -1.83
CA GLY A 315 18.70 -15.43 -1.91
C GLY A 315 19.01 -16.47 -2.99
N TYR A 316 18.06 -16.73 -3.89
CA TYR A 316 18.24 -17.57 -5.08
C TYR A 316 17.99 -16.74 -6.34
N GLU A 317 18.62 -17.11 -7.45
CA GLU A 317 18.15 -16.63 -8.76
C GLU A 317 16.71 -17.11 -8.97
N MET A 318 15.83 -16.20 -9.37
CA MET A 318 14.41 -16.46 -9.58
C MET A 318 14.04 -16.26 -11.04
N THR A 319 13.06 -17.00 -11.53
CA THR A 319 12.49 -16.84 -12.88
C THR A 319 11.00 -17.09 -12.82
N ALA A 320 10.23 -16.39 -13.66
CA ALA A 320 8.77 -16.48 -13.63
C ALA A 320 8.17 -16.83 -14.99
N VAL A 321 6.94 -17.34 -14.94
CA VAL A 321 5.99 -17.33 -16.05
C VAL A 321 4.83 -16.42 -15.70
N ARG A 322 4.49 -15.50 -16.60
CA ARG A 322 3.31 -14.62 -16.49
C ARG A 322 2.16 -15.23 -17.28
N LEU A 323 1.03 -15.45 -16.62
CA LEU A 323 -0.13 -16.19 -17.14
C LEU A 323 -1.32 -15.29 -17.44
N THR A 324 -1.26 -14.01 -17.06
CA THR A 324 -2.36 -13.07 -17.19
C THR A 324 -1.86 -11.77 -17.81
N PRO A 325 -2.72 -10.99 -18.50
CA PRO A 325 -2.38 -9.62 -18.83
C PRO A 325 -2.25 -8.76 -17.55
N PRO A 326 -1.59 -7.60 -17.63
CA PRO A 326 -1.59 -6.63 -16.54
C PRO A 326 -3.00 -6.07 -16.32
N ILE A 327 -3.41 -5.96 -15.06
CA ILE A 327 -4.71 -5.39 -14.67
C ILE A 327 -4.54 -4.33 -13.59
N SER A 328 -5.45 -3.36 -13.60
CA SER A 328 -5.59 -2.32 -12.57
C SER A 328 -7.00 -2.37 -12.00
N VAL A 329 -7.12 -2.58 -10.69
CA VAL A 329 -8.40 -2.81 -9.99
C VAL A 329 -8.88 -1.57 -9.25
N SER A 330 -10.06 -1.65 -8.62
CA SER A 330 -10.69 -0.57 -7.85
C SER A 330 -9.75 0.17 -6.92
N THR A 331 -8.88 -0.57 -6.22
CA THR A 331 -7.95 -0.02 -5.25
C THR A 331 -6.61 0.44 -5.83
N SER A 332 -6.28 0.14 -7.10
CA SER A 332 -4.96 0.45 -7.68
C SER A 332 -4.57 1.93 -7.52
N ALA A 333 -5.54 2.82 -7.72
CA ALA A 333 -5.34 4.27 -7.64
C ALA A 333 -5.22 4.81 -6.21
N ASN A 334 -5.89 4.17 -5.24
CA ASN A 334 -6.04 4.70 -3.88
C ASN A 334 -5.42 3.80 -2.79
N SER A 335 -4.64 2.79 -3.20
CA SER A 335 -3.93 1.90 -2.29
C SER A 335 -2.91 2.64 -1.44
N PHE A 336 -2.17 3.58 -2.03
CA PHE A 336 -1.25 4.48 -1.32
C PHE A 336 -1.19 5.82 -2.02
N MET A 337 -1.38 6.87 -1.25
CA MET A 337 -1.50 8.24 -1.73
C MET A 337 -0.85 9.17 -0.71
N LEU A 338 -0.56 10.40 -1.12
CA LEU A 338 -0.22 11.49 -0.21
C LEU A 338 -1.36 12.50 -0.14
N SER A 339 -1.81 12.80 1.08
CA SER A 339 -2.87 13.77 1.35
C SER A 339 -2.36 14.93 2.22
N ILE A 340 -3.08 16.04 2.20
CA ILE A 340 -2.88 17.18 3.10
C ILE A 340 -3.97 17.15 4.19
N PRO A 341 -3.63 16.86 5.45
CA PRO A 341 -4.56 16.95 6.57
C PRO A 341 -5.07 18.37 6.80
N ARG A 342 -6.31 18.49 7.30
CA ARG A 342 -6.95 19.80 7.54
C ARG A 342 -6.28 20.61 8.65
N ASN A 343 -5.55 19.98 9.56
CA ASN A 343 -4.82 20.64 10.64
C ASN A 343 -3.43 21.16 10.23
N THR A 344 -3.05 21.08 8.94
CA THR A 344 -1.90 21.83 8.41
C THR A 344 -2.05 23.33 8.69
N ARG A 345 -0.92 24.02 8.90
CA ARG A 345 -0.88 25.48 9.05
C ARG A 345 -0.46 26.20 7.77
N ASP A 346 0.00 25.46 6.76
CA ASP A 346 0.49 26.02 5.50
C ASP A 346 0.24 25.06 4.34
N ALA A 347 -1.03 25.02 3.89
CA ALA A 347 -1.46 24.15 2.80
C ALA A 347 -0.75 24.45 1.46
N ASP A 348 -0.36 25.71 1.24
CA ASP A 348 0.37 26.14 0.05
C ASP A 348 1.77 25.50 0.03
N ARG A 349 2.54 25.62 1.12
CA ARG A 349 3.85 24.97 1.21
C ARG A 349 3.77 23.45 1.27
N ALA A 350 2.74 22.89 1.91
CA ALA A 350 2.50 21.44 1.91
C ALA A 350 2.30 20.91 0.48
N MET A 351 1.50 21.59 -0.34
CA MET A 351 1.33 21.22 -1.75
C MET A 351 2.61 21.43 -2.56
N GLN A 352 3.37 22.50 -2.31
CA GLN A 352 4.66 22.70 -2.99
C GLN A 352 5.66 21.58 -2.65
N LEU A 353 5.75 21.15 -1.39
CA LEU A 353 6.56 20.00 -0.99
C LEU A 353 6.05 18.71 -1.64
N MET A 354 4.73 18.50 -1.67
CA MET A 354 4.13 17.39 -2.41
C MET A 354 4.59 17.42 -3.86
N ASN A 355 4.50 18.54 -4.58
CA ASN A 355 4.97 18.65 -5.95
C ASN A 355 6.46 18.32 -6.11
N LEU A 356 7.33 18.72 -5.18
CA LEU A 356 8.74 18.33 -5.19
C LEU A 356 8.91 16.80 -5.07
N LEU A 357 8.10 16.12 -4.26
CA LEU A 357 8.10 14.64 -4.18
C LEU A 357 7.68 13.94 -5.49
N TYR A 358 7.12 14.67 -6.46
CA TYR A 358 6.76 14.13 -7.78
C TYR A 358 7.67 14.59 -8.93
N THR A 359 8.49 15.63 -8.71
CA THR A 359 9.21 16.33 -9.78
C THR A 359 10.71 16.52 -9.51
N ASP A 360 11.15 16.41 -8.26
CA ASP A 360 12.53 16.67 -7.85
C ASP A 360 13.27 15.36 -7.58
N LYS A 361 14.17 15.00 -8.50
CA LYS A 361 14.95 13.77 -8.42
C LYS A 361 15.82 13.68 -7.16
N ASP A 362 16.36 14.80 -6.66
CA ASP A 362 17.24 14.79 -5.50
C ASP A 362 16.45 14.54 -4.22
N ILE A 363 15.29 15.19 -4.07
CA ILE A 363 14.39 14.94 -2.94
C ILE A 363 13.83 13.51 -2.98
N VAL A 364 13.43 13.02 -4.16
CA VAL A 364 12.96 11.63 -4.30
C VAL A 364 14.05 10.64 -3.94
N ASN A 365 15.31 10.85 -4.34
CA ASN A 365 16.41 9.96 -3.98
C ASN A 365 16.75 10.03 -2.49
N LEU A 366 16.72 11.21 -1.87
CA LEU A 366 16.92 11.34 -0.43
C LEU A 366 15.85 10.56 0.35
N LEU A 367 14.59 10.66 -0.06
CA LEU A 367 13.51 9.90 0.57
C LEU A 367 13.64 8.39 0.30
N SER A 368 13.84 8.00 -0.96
CA SER A 368 13.83 6.59 -1.39
C SER A 368 15.06 5.81 -0.92
N ASN A 369 16.24 6.40 -1.11
CA ASN A 369 17.52 5.73 -0.99
C ASN A 369 18.36 6.28 0.17
N GLY A 370 18.03 7.47 0.68
CA GLY A 370 18.76 8.09 1.77
C GLY A 370 19.93 8.96 1.30
N ILE A 371 21.02 9.02 2.07
CA ILE A 371 22.14 9.92 1.83
C ILE A 371 23.26 9.15 1.12
N GLU A 372 23.72 9.63 -0.03
CA GLU A 372 24.86 9.06 -0.77
C GLU A 372 26.12 9.03 0.12
N GLY A 373 26.86 7.93 0.09
CA GLY A 373 28.03 7.66 0.94
C GLY A 373 27.69 7.14 2.35
N LYS A 374 26.43 7.22 2.78
CA LYS A 374 25.96 6.68 4.06
C LYS A 374 25.00 5.49 3.89
N HIS A 375 23.98 5.65 3.07
CA HIS A 375 22.94 4.63 2.85
C HIS A 375 23.13 3.86 1.54
N TYR A 376 23.67 4.53 0.51
CA TYR A 376 24.02 3.92 -0.78
C TYR A 376 25.29 4.58 -1.35
N VAL A 377 25.91 3.92 -2.33
CA VAL A 377 26.97 4.49 -3.19
C VAL A 377 26.62 4.26 -4.65
N LYS A 378 27.09 5.15 -5.53
CA LYS A 378 26.98 4.97 -6.98
C LYS A 378 28.01 3.93 -7.47
N THR A 379 27.59 3.12 -8.43
CA THR A 379 28.45 2.20 -9.17
C THR A 379 28.98 2.88 -10.44
N ASP A 380 29.98 2.26 -11.08
CA ASP A 380 30.53 2.73 -12.36
C ASP A 380 29.48 2.71 -13.49
N SER A 381 28.43 1.88 -13.37
CA SER A 381 27.31 1.82 -14.32
C SER A 381 26.28 2.94 -14.13
N GLY A 382 26.43 3.79 -13.10
CA GLY A 382 25.44 4.81 -12.75
C GLY A 382 24.25 4.29 -11.93
N GLN A 383 24.26 3.02 -11.56
CA GLN A 383 23.31 2.42 -10.61
C GLN A 383 23.77 2.65 -9.16
N ILE A 384 22.96 2.21 -8.19
CA ILE A 384 23.29 2.32 -6.77
C ILE A 384 23.37 0.96 -6.09
N LYS A 385 24.20 0.86 -5.05
CA LYS A 385 24.30 -0.31 -4.19
C LYS A 385 24.50 0.06 -2.73
N THR A 386 24.27 -0.90 -1.85
CA THR A 386 24.57 -0.74 -0.43
C THR A 386 26.09 -0.66 -0.25
N PRO A 387 26.62 0.26 0.58
CA PRO A 387 28.05 0.30 0.85
C PRO A 387 28.52 -0.97 1.57
N ASP A 388 29.73 -1.43 1.25
CA ASP A 388 30.25 -2.68 1.81
C ASP A 388 30.32 -2.64 3.35
N GLY A 389 29.76 -3.67 4.01
CA GLY A 389 29.76 -3.79 5.46
C GLY A 389 28.81 -2.83 6.19
N VAL A 390 27.98 -2.07 5.48
CA VAL A 390 27.02 -1.13 6.08
C VAL A 390 25.63 -1.75 6.16
N THR A 391 25.03 -1.69 7.35
CA THR A 391 23.57 -1.86 7.51
C THR A 391 22.96 -0.46 7.56
N SER A 392 22.09 -0.14 6.60
CA SER A 392 21.48 1.19 6.51
C SER A 392 20.54 1.44 7.70
N GLY A 393 20.66 2.60 8.35
CA GLY A 393 19.69 3.11 9.33
C GLY A 393 18.47 3.78 8.68
N TRP A 394 18.33 3.66 7.36
CA TRP A 394 17.23 4.17 6.54
C TRP A 394 16.75 3.09 5.58
N VAL A 395 15.51 2.63 5.77
CA VAL A 395 14.84 1.64 4.92
C VAL A 395 13.45 2.16 4.60
N PHE A 396 13.31 2.90 3.51
CA PHE A 396 12.05 3.54 3.14
C PHE A 396 11.23 2.67 2.18
N ASN A 397 9.91 2.61 2.37
CA ASN A 397 9.00 1.96 1.44
C ASN A 397 8.73 2.88 0.25
N GLN A 398 9.59 2.79 -0.76
CA GLN A 398 9.50 3.65 -1.93
C GLN A 398 8.10 3.68 -2.55
N TRP A 399 7.35 2.58 -2.54
CA TRP A 399 6.01 2.49 -3.13
C TRP A 399 4.96 3.38 -2.44
N GLU A 400 5.19 3.93 -1.24
CA GLU A 400 4.12 4.61 -0.51
C GLU A 400 4.02 6.12 -0.78
N VAL A 401 5.09 6.79 -1.22
CA VAL A 401 5.12 8.26 -1.43
C VAL A 401 5.80 8.66 -2.73
N GLY A 402 5.17 9.59 -3.45
CA GLY A 402 5.83 10.39 -4.48
C GLY A 402 6.00 9.67 -5.81
N ASN A 403 6.97 10.12 -6.60
CA ASN A 403 7.22 9.59 -7.94
C ASN A 403 8.44 8.67 -7.98
N ASN A 404 8.21 7.35 -7.96
CA ASN A 404 9.29 6.38 -7.88
C ASN A 404 10.15 6.36 -9.14
N SER A 405 9.59 6.76 -10.28
CA SER A 405 10.32 6.80 -11.56
C SER A 405 11.50 7.77 -11.59
N LEU A 406 11.62 8.66 -10.60
CA LEU A 406 12.74 9.57 -10.45
C LEU A 406 13.90 8.99 -9.62
N ALA A 407 13.67 7.92 -8.86
CA ALA A 407 14.72 7.36 -8.01
C ALA A 407 15.80 6.63 -8.83
N ASP A 408 17.02 6.64 -8.30
CA ASP A 408 18.13 5.87 -8.87
C ASP A 408 17.86 4.37 -8.79
N VAL A 409 18.34 3.66 -9.80
CA VAL A 409 18.09 2.22 -9.98
C VAL A 409 19.16 1.42 -9.25
N TRP A 410 18.72 0.44 -8.46
CA TRP A 410 19.60 -0.47 -7.73
C TRP A 410 20.31 -1.48 -8.66
N GLU A 411 21.57 -1.79 -8.36
CA GLU A 411 22.34 -2.83 -9.03
C GLU A 411 21.58 -4.17 -9.04
N GLY A 412 21.62 -4.86 -10.18
CA GLY A 412 20.86 -6.09 -10.40
C GLY A 412 19.42 -5.87 -10.89
N THR A 413 18.95 -4.62 -10.96
CA THR A 413 17.73 -4.24 -11.67
C THR A 413 18.09 -3.72 -13.08
N ASP A 414 17.20 -3.90 -14.04
CA ASP A 414 17.36 -3.32 -15.37
C ASP A 414 17.41 -1.77 -15.29
N PRO A 415 18.42 -1.09 -15.87
CA PRO A 415 18.50 0.37 -15.87
C PRO A 415 17.25 1.07 -16.46
N ASP A 416 16.53 0.42 -17.37
CA ASP A 416 15.32 0.95 -18.01
C ASP A 416 14.03 0.62 -17.23
N ILE A 417 14.15 0.12 -15.99
CA ILE A 417 13.02 -0.38 -15.18
C ILE A 417 11.84 0.61 -15.09
N TRP A 418 12.11 1.92 -14.98
CA TRP A 418 11.06 2.91 -14.85
C TRP A 418 10.29 3.14 -16.17
N THR A 419 10.97 3.01 -17.30
CA THR A 419 10.33 3.00 -18.63
C THR A 419 9.46 1.76 -18.78
N GLN A 420 10.01 0.59 -18.42
CA GLN A 420 9.26 -0.67 -18.45
C GLN A 420 8.02 -0.62 -17.54
N MET A 421 8.15 -0.03 -16.34
CA MET A 421 7.05 0.13 -15.40
C MET A 421 5.94 1.02 -15.96
N LYS A 422 6.32 2.14 -16.58
CA LYS A 422 5.37 3.05 -17.23
C LYS A 422 4.62 2.37 -18.36
N ASP A 423 5.33 1.66 -19.23
CA ASP A 423 4.71 0.94 -20.35
C ASP A 423 3.81 -0.20 -19.85
N PHE A 424 4.23 -0.90 -18.80
CA PHE A 424 3.45 -1.93 -18.14
C PHE A 424 2.13 -1.40 -17.55
N ASN A 425 2.19 -0.33 -16.76
CA ASN A 425 1.00 0.32 -16.21
C ASN A 425 0.04 0.79 -17.31
N LYS A 426 0.58 1.40 -18.36
CA LYS A 426 -0.20 1.87 -19.52
C LYS A 426 -0.88 0.73 -20.28
N SER A 427 -0.29 -0.46 -20.29
CA SER A 427 -0.84 -1.65 -20.96
C SER A 427 -1.99 -2.32 -20.19
N ALA A 428 -2.25 -1.88 -18.96
CA ALA A 428 -3.18 -2.55 -18.08
C ALA A 428 -4.65 -2.46 -18.53
N VAL A 429 -5.38 -3.54 -18.30
CA VAL A 429 -6.85 -3.50 -18.36
C VAL A 429 -7.36 -2.90 -17.06
N PHE A 430 -8.03 -1.75 -17.17
CA PHE A 430 -8.59 -1.04 -16.03
C PHE A 430 -10.00 -1.55 -15.70
N SER A 431 -10.22 -1.90 -14.44
CA SER A 431 -11.56 -2.08 -13.87
C SER A 431 -12.40 -0.82 -14.07
N LYS A 432 -13.67 -0.98 -14.48
CA LYS A 432 -14.62 0.15 -14.49
C LYS A 432 -14.86 0.77 -13.12
N ALA A 433 -14.56 0.03 -12.04
CA ALA A 433 -14.66 0.48 -10.67
C ALA A 433 -13.36 1.10 -10.13
N ILE A 434 -12.38 1.44 -11.00
CA ILE A 434 -11.15 2.10 -10.55
C ILE A 434 -11.45 3.37 -9.73
N GLY A 435 -10.96 3.39 -8.49
CA GLY A 435 -11.19 4.45 -7.52
C GLY A 435 -12.42 4.29 -6.64
N PHE A 436 -13.27 3.28 -6.88
CA PHE A 436 -14.37 2.94 -5.97
C PHE A 436 -13.82 2.45 -4.63
N VAL A 437 -14.37 2.98 -3.53
CA VAL A 437 -14.08 2.52 -2.16
C VAL A 437 -15.40 2.26 -1.45
N PHE A 438 -15.60 1.01 -1.06
CA PHE A 438 -16.81 0.60 -0.35
C PHE A 438 -16.84 1.15 1.09
N ASP A 439 -17.90 1.86 1.47
CA ASP A 439 -18.17 2.22 2.86
C ASP A 439 -18.94 1.09 3.55
N SER A 440 -18.22 0.34 4.36
CA SER A 440 -18.75 -0.81 5.10
C SER A 440 -19.60 -0.43 6.33
N THR A 441 -19.70 0.85 6.68
CA THR A 441 -20.23 1.30 7.99
C THR A 441 -21.64 0.79 8.29
N SER A 442 -22.52 0.74 7.29
CA SER A 442 -23.92 0.30 7.43
C SER A 442 -24.09 -1.22 7.56
N VAL A 443 -23.06 -2.01 7.26
CA VAL A 443 -23.07 -3.49 7.24
C VAL A 443 -21.91 -4.11 8.02
N LYS A 444 -21.32 -3.36 8.97
CA LYS A 444 -20.16 -3.82 9.77
C LYS A 444 -20.41 -5.12 10.52
N THR A 445 -21.62 -5.31 11.04
CA THR A 445 -21.97 -6.53 11.80
C THR A 445 -21.99 -7.75 10.89
N GLU A 446 -22.59 -7.63 9.71
CA GLU A 446 -22.64 -8.69 8.71
C GLU A 446 -21.26 -9.01 8.16
N ILE A 447 -20.43 -8.00 7.90
CA ILE A 447 -19.02 -8.20 7.49
C ILE A 447 -18.27 -9.00 8.56
N ALA A 448 -18.37 -8.62 9.84
CA ALA A 448 -17.70 -9.35 10.92
C ALA A 448 -18.18 -10.82 11.00
N ALA A 449 -19.48 -11.08 10.82
CA ALA A 449 -20.03 -12.42 10.79
C ALA A 449 -19.52 -13.22 9.59
N ALA A 450 -19.55 -12.63 8.38
CA ALA A 450 -19.07 -13.26 7.15
C ALA A 450 -17.56 -13.53 7.20
N THR A 451 -16.75 -12.61 7.72
CA THR A 451 -15.30 -12.80 7.90
C THR A 451 -15.00 -13.98 8.85
N ASN A 452 -15.81 -14.20 9.89
CA ASN A 452 -15.65 -15.38 10.74
C ASN A 452 -15.91 -16.68 9.97
N VAL A 453 -16.90 -16.70 9.06
CA VAL A 453 -17.14 -17.85 8.18
C VAL A 453 -15.98 -18.02 7.19
N MET A 454 -15.49 -16.94 6.58
CA MET A 454 -14.32 -16.98 5.70
C MET A 454 -13.11 -17.61 6.40
N ASN A 455 -12.82 -17.19 7.63
CA ASN A 455 -11.69 -17.71 8.42
C ASN A 455 -11.81 -19.21 8.74
N GLN A 456 -13.04 -19.76 8.81
CA GLN A 456 -13.28 -21.18 9.09
C GLN A 456 -13.08 -22.07 7.86
N TYR A 457 -13.43 -21.57 6.66
CA TYR A 457 -13.53 -22.40 5.45
C TYR A 457 -12.52 -22.03 4.38
N LYS A 458 -12.34 -20.74 4.10
CA LYS A 458 -11.68 -20.22 2.90
C LYS A 458 -10.27 -20.78 2.75
N VAL A 459 -9.42 -20.61 3.77
CA VAL A 459 -8.01 -21.04 3.70
C VAL A 459 -7.88 -22.56 3.53
N GLY A 460 -8.73 -23.33 4.20
CA GLY A 460 -8.74 -24.79 4.07
C GLY A 460 -9.18 -25.25 2.68
N LEU A 461 -10.21 -24.61 2.10
CA LEU A 461 -10.67 -24.89 0.74
C LEU A 461 -9.63 -24.46 -0.31
N GLU A 462 -9.13 -23.23 -0.20
CA GLU A 462 -8.25 -22.59 -1.19
C GLU A 462 -6.78 -23.07 -1.13
N SER A 463 -6.42 -23.85 -0.13
CA SER A 463 -5.15 -24.60 -0.06
C SER A 463 -5.30 -26.06 -0.54
N GLY A 464 -6.54 -26.53 -0.72
CA GLY A 464 -6.86 -27.92 -1.05
C GLY A 464 -6.88 -28.86 0.16
N SER A 465 -6.63 -28.39 1.38
CA SER A 465 -6.70 -29.22 2.60
C SER A 465 -8.10 -29.73 2.88
N LEU A 466 -9.12 -28.89 2.67
CA LEU A 466 -10.53 -29.25 2.76
C LEU A 466 -11.07 -29.72 1.41
N ASP A 467 -12.12 -30.55 1.46
CA ASP A 467 -12.76 -31.05 0.25
C ASP A 467 -13.68 -29.97 -0.37
N PRO A 468 -13.60 -29.72 -1.69
CA PRO A 468 -14.50 -28.79 -2.38
C PRO A 468 -16.00 -29.11 -2.22
N GLU A 469 -16.38 -30.31 -1.82
CA GLU A 469 -17.78 -30.63 -1.47
C GLU A 469 -18.34 -29.72 -0.35
N LEU A 470 -17.48 -29.16 0.51
CA LEU A 470 -17.88 -28.22 1.56
C LEU A 470 -18.22 -26.81 1.02
N LEU A 471 -18.02 -26.55 -0.27
CA LEU A 471 -18.32 -25.24 -0.88
C LEU A 471 -19.78 -24.83 -0.69
N GLY A 472 -20.72 -25.77 -0.84
CA GLY A 472 -22.15 -25.49 -0.65
C GLY A 472 -22.48 -25.07 0.78
N GLU A 473 -21.90 -25.74 1.77
CA GLU A 473 -22.05 -25.38 3.19
C GLU A 473 -21.42 -24.01 3.48
N PHE A 474 -20.22 -23.76 2.94
CA PHE A 474 -19.53 -22.49 3.08
C PHE A 474 -20.35 -21.31 2.52
N VAL A 475 -20.88 -21.44 1.31
CA VAL A 475 -21.74 -20.42 0.69
C VAL A 475 -23.03 -20.22 1.50
N SER A 476 -23.67 -21.30 1.96
CA SER A 476 -24.86 -21.21 2.81
C SER A 476 -24.56 -20.43 4.10
N LYS A 477 -23.46 -20.74 4.79
CA LYS A 477 -23.06 -20.05 6.01
C LYS A 477 -22.72 -18.58 5.79
N LEU A 478 -22.14 -18.23 4.65
CA LEU A 478 -21.92 -16.83 4.28
C LEU A 478 -23.23 -16.07 4.08
N LYS A 479 -24.22 -16.69 3.43
CA LYS A 479 -25.56 -16.10 3.26
C LYS A 479 -26.26 -15.92 4.60
N ASP A 480 -26.22 -16.92 5.47
CA ASP A 480 -26.73 -16.82 6.85
C ASP A 480 -26.04 -15.72 7.66
N ALA A 481 -24.75 -15.48 7.39
CA ALA A 481 -23.97 -14.38 7.99
C ALA A 481 -24.25 -13.00 7.38
N GLY A 482 -25.10 -12.91 6.34
CA GLY A 482 -25.54 -11.65 5.74
C GLY A 482 -24.84 -11.25 4.45
N LEU A 483 -24.19 -12.17 3.73
CA LEU A 483 -23.50 -11.88 2.46
C LEU A 483 -24.39 -11.12 1.45
N ASP A 484 -25.65 -11.54 1.27
CA ASP A 484 -26.56 -10.91 0.32
C ASP A 484 -26.82 -9.43 0.66
N LYS A 485 -26.89 -9.10 1.96
CA LYS A 485 -27.05 -7.72 2.43
C LYS A 485 -25.80 -6.88 2.16
N ILE A 486 -24.61 -7.45 2.37
CA ILE A 486 -23.33 -6.80 2.08
C ILE A 486 -23.25 -6.49 0.58
N MET A 487 -23.56 -7.47 -0.28
CA MET A 487 -23.53 -7.33 -1.72
C MET A 487 -24.54 -6.29 -2.22
N ALA A 488 -25.76 -6.27 -1.68
CA ALA A 488 -26.78 -5.30 -2.07
C ALA A 488 -26.37 -3.85 -1.71
N GLU A 489 -25.80 -3.64 -0.52
CA GLU A 489 -25.31 -2.31 -0.13
C GLU A 489 -24.08 -1.90 -0.97
N LYS A 490 -23.18 -2.84 -1.27
CA LYS A 490 -22.04 -2.60 -2.16
C LYS A 490 -22.49 -2.23 -3.57
N GLN A 491 -23.46 -2.95 -4.15
CA GLN A 491 -24.03 -2.63 -5.47
C GLN A 491 -24.65 -1.23 -5.48
N LYS A 492 -25.47 -0.90 -4.48
CA LYS A 492 -26.08 0.43 -4.35
C LYS A 492 -25.04 1.55 -4.30
N GLN A 493 -23.97 1.37 -3.53
CA GLN A 493 -22.89 2.36 -3.46
C GLN A 493 -22.11 2.44 -4.78
N LEU A 494 -21.88 1.31 -5.44
CA LEU A 494 -21.22 1.25 -6.75
C LEU A 494 -22.04 1.97 -7.82
N ASP A 495 -23.35 1.76 -7.87
CA ASP A 495 -24.25 2.43 -8.80
C ASP A 495 -24.25 3.94 -8.60
N ALA A 496 -24.31 4.40 -7.35
CA ALA A 496 -24.25 5.82 -7.01
C ALA A 496 -22.90 6.44 -7.40
N TRP A 497 -21.81 5.72 -7.13
CA TRP A 497 -20.46 6.15 -7.52
C TRP A 497 -20.31 6.20 -9.04
N ALA A 498 -20.81 5.22 -9.77
CA ALA A 498 -20.75 5.16 -11.23
C ALA A 498 -21.50 6.32 -11.86
N ALA A 499 -22.72 6.59 -11.40
CA ALA A 499 -23.52 7.73 -11.84
C ALA A 499 -22.81 9.07 -11.59
N ALA A 500 -22.17 9.25 -10.43
CA ALA A 500 -21.43 10.46 -10.10
C ALA A 500 -20.15 10.65 -10.94
N ASN A 501 -19.62 9.58 -11.53
CA ASN A 501 -18.39 9.59 -12.34
C ASN A 501 -18.64 9.34 -13.83
N GLY A 502 -19.90 9.33 -14.28
CA GLY A 502 -20.28 9.14 -15.69
C GLY A 502 -19.86 7.76 -16.25
N LYS A 503 -19.97 6.70 -15.45
CA LYS A 503 -19.58 5.33 -15.80
C LYS A 503 -20.77 4.44 -16.16
#